data_AF-A0A7S1XJ09-F1
#
_entry.id   AF-A0A7S1XJ09-F1
#
_cell.length_a   1.000
_cell.length_b   1.000
_cell.length_c   1.000
_cell.angle_alpha   90.00
_cell.angle_beta   90.00
_cell.angle_gamma   90.00
#
_symmetry.space_group_name_H-M   'P 1'
#
loop_
_entity.id
_entity.type
_entity.pdbx_description
1 polymer ?
#
loop_
_entity_poly.entity_id
_entity_poly.type
_entity_poly.pdbx_seq_one_letter_code
_entity_poly.pdbx_strand_id
1 'polypeptide(L)'
;MPPLALAPSPDPPPKMDTTRRDAAVSVVLAQVPGASNDGQDADGAVIINVPFVCGGLPLGLTVRVPMSFPNVAPGMIVAGPPLDHLWLDDGNVVVGNPKLQNWFAHYDLVAVISETTAYLQRSPPRMEGHNAERALSPEPMPESNPAMRQRNSSENIFHTPMPAVPAIFPMLDEMTTAEQKRLMEDEVALETFVEELSVVRDYRQLLDETRAANLTAARALLEKEEGILNARDACLILQAELREKARAHEKLAASTSLDRATVKAQLAREADEADEAKEMEGQNLEDGADVNRWTETFLEKAARYHKLNALREMLNNTT
;
A
#
# COMPACT_ATOMS: atom_id res chain seq x y z
N MET A 1 -10.04 -7.94 -68.28
CA MET A 1 -9.65 -7.21 -67.05
C MET A 1 -10.85 -7.18 -66.12
N PRO A 2 -10.96 -8.08 -65.13
CA PRO A 2 -11.91 -7.93 -64.03
C PRO A 2 -11.28 -7.07 -62.91
N PRO A 3 -12.09 -6.35 -62.11
CA PRO A 3 -11.58 -5.47 -61.06
C PRO A 3 -11.10 -6.28 -59.84
N LEU A 4 -9.95 -5.88 -59.29
CA LEU A 4 -9.41 -6.38 -58.02
C LEU A 4 -10.37 -6.01 -56.87
N ALA A 5 -10.98 -7.03 -56.26
CA ALA A 5 -11.77 -6.86 -55.05
C ALA A 5 -10.84 -6.45 -53.89
N LEU A 6 -11.12 -5.28 -53.32
CA LEU A 6 -10.47 -4.73 -52.14
C LEU A 6 -10.77 -5.66 -50.95
N ALA A 7 -9.72 -6.15 -50.27
CA ALA A 7 -9.86 -6.95 -49.06
C ALA A 7 -10.62 -6.18 -47.98
N PRO A 8 -11.46 -6.85 -47.16
CA PRO A 8 -12.15 -6.20 -46.06
C PRO A 8 -11.15 -5.67 -45.04
N SER A 9 -11.36 -4.42 -44.62
CA SER A 9 -10.62 -3.76 -43.54
C SER A 9 -10.71 -4.60 -42.25
N PRO A 10 -9.61 -4.71 -41.46
CA PRO A 10 -9.65 -5.42 -40.19
C PRO A 10 -10.68 -4.77 -39.26
N ASP A 11 -11.52 -5.61 -38.64
CA ASP A 11 -12.54 -5.17 -37.70
C ASP A 11 -11.95 -4.25 -36.61
N PRO A 12 -12.67 -3.18 -36.22
CA PRO A 12 -12.22 -2.33 -35.12
C PRO A 12 -12.08 -3.17 -33.84
N PRO A 13 -11.03 -2.92 -33.03
CA PRO A 13 -10.79 -3.68 -31.81
C PRO A 13 -12.02 -3.59 -30.89
N PRO A 14 -12.30 -4.67 -30.12
CA PRO A 14 -13.45 -4.72 -29.23
C PRO A 14 -13.40 -3.55 -28.26
N LYS A 15 -14.49 -2.76 -28.18
CA LYS A 15 -14.64 -1.68 -27.22
C LYS A 15 -14.55 -2.29 -25.81
N MET A 16 -13.43 -2.07 -25.13
CA MET A 16 -13.26 -2.49 -23.75
C MET A 16 -14.33 -1.81 -22.89
N ASP A 17 -15.02 -2.59 -22.06
CA ASP A 17 -16.04 -2.09 -21.15
C ASP A 17 -15.39 -1.22 -20.07
N THR A 18 -15.45 0.09 -20.30
CA THR A 18 -14.87 1.12 -19.43
C THR A 18 -15.85 1.63 -18.38
N THR A 19 -17.08 1.10 -18.35
CA THR A 19 -18.17 1.56 -17.48
C THR A 19 -17.78 1.59 -16.01
N ARG A 20 -17.08 0.53 -15.54
CA ARG A 20 -16.61 0.46 -14.15
C ARG A 20 -15.50 1.46 -13.84
N ARG A 21 -14.58 1.69 -14.79
CA ARG A 21 -13.53 2.70 -14.66
C ARG A 21 -14.14 4.09 -14.56
N ASP A 22 -15.05 4.43 -15.48
CA ASP A 22 -15.69 5.76 -15.51
C ASP A 22 -16.56 6.02 -14.30
N ALA A 23 -17.27 4.99 -13.80
CA ALA A 23 -18.00 5.06 -12.54
C ALA A 23 -17.06 5.33 -11.35
N ALA A 24 -15.95 4.60 -11.24
CA ALA A 24 -14.98 4.80 -10.16
C ALA A 24 -14.33 6.19 -10.22
N VAL A 25 -13.95 6.67 -11.40
CA VAL A 25 -13.42 8.04 -11.60
C VAL A 25 -14.46 9.08 -11.16
N SER A 26 -15.72 8.92 -11.55
CA SER A 26 -16.80 9.86 -11.19
C SER A 26 -17.03 9.91 -9.69
N VAL A 27 -17.00 8.75 -9.01
CA VAL A 27 -17.15 8.65 -7.56
C VAL A 27 -15.96 9.31 -6.85
N VAL A 28 -14.73 9.10 -7.31
CA VAL A 28 -13.53 9.74 -6.74
C VAL A 28 -13.63 11.25 -6.85
N LEU A 29 -13.98 11.79 -8.02
CA LEU A 29 -14.12 13.24 -8.22
C LEU A 29 -15.25 13.86 -7.36
N ALA A 30 -16.29 13.09 -7.04
CA ALA A 30 -17.40 13.55 -6.21
C ALA A 30 -17.10 13.47 -4.71
N GLN A 31 -16.36 12.46 -4.25
CA GLN A 31 -16.18 12.16 -2.83
C GLN A 31 -14.82 12.58 -2.26
N VAL A 32 -13.78 12.71 -3.09
CA VAL A 32 -12.45 13.11 -2.64
C VAL A 32 -12.30 14.63 -2.76
N PRO A 33 -12.10 15.36 -1.64
CA PRO A 33 -11.99 16.81 -1.67
C PRO A 33 -10.84 17.30 -2.55
N GLY A 34 -11.13 18.21 -3.47
CA GLY A 34 -10.12 18.82 -4.35
C GLY A 34 -9.61 17.92 -5.47
N ALA A 35 -10.15 16.71 -5.64
CA ALA A 35 -9.77 15.82 -6.73
C ALA A 35 -10.12 16.43 -8.10
N SER A 36 -9.19 16.36 -9.05
CA SER A 36 -9.36 16.88 -10.41
C SER A 36 -8.93 15.85 -11.45
N ASN A 37 -9.66 15.77 -12.56
CA ASN A 37 -9.28 14.93 -13.70
C ASN A 37 -8.27 15.69 -14.57
N ASP A 38 -7.08 15.10 -14.76
CA ASP A 38 -5.98 15.67 -15.53
C ASP A 38 -5.85 15.05 -16.94
N GLY A 39 -6.88 14.34 -17.38
CA GLY A 39 -6.99 13.75 -18.71
C GLY A 39 -6.61 12.27 -18.75
N GLN A 40 -6.13 11.82 -19.91
CA GLN A 40 -5.71 10.45 -20.16
C GLN A 40 -4.25 10.43 -20.61
N ASP A 41 -3.51 9.41 -20.17
CA ASP A 41 -2.15 9.16 -20.66
C ASP A 41 -2.14 8.46 -22.02
N ALA A 42 -0.94 8.19 -22.55
CA ALA A 42 -0.75 7.53 -23.84
C ALA A 42 -1.33 6.10 -23.89
N ASP A 43 -1.52 5.46 -22.74
CA ASP A 43 -2.09 4.11 -22.61
C ASP A 43 -3.62 4.15 -22.40
N GLY A 44 -4.22 5.34 -22.38
CA GLY A 44 -5.66 5.55 -22.13
C GLY A 44 -6.06 5.45 -20.66
N ALA A 45 -5.10 5.41 -19.71
CA ALA A 45 -5.40 5.46 -18.30
C ALA A 45 -5.83 6.87 -17.89
N VAL A 46 -6.89 6.98 -17.08
CA VAL A 46 -7.34 8.28 -16.57
C VAL A 46 -6.45 8.71 -15.41
N ILE A 47 -6.01 9.96 -15.45
CA ILE A 47 -5.17 10.57 -14.43
C ILE A 47 -6.04 11.46 -13.56
N ILE A 48 -6.03 11.20 -12.25
CA ILE A 48 -6.71 12.02 -11.25
C ILE A 48 -5.64 12.59 -10.33
N ASN A 49 -5.66 13.91 -10.11
CA ASN A 49 -4.82 14.55 -9.12
C ASN A 49 -5.63 14.83 -7.86
N VAL A 50 -5.07 14.48 -6.70
CA VAL A 50 -5.70 14.67 -5.39
C VAL A 50 -4.77 15.53 -4.52
N PRO A 51 -5.10 16.81 -4.26
CA PRO A 51 -4.28 17.66 -3.42
C PRO A 51 -4.41 17.24 -1.95
N PHE A 52 -3.28 17.19 -1.24
CA PHE A 52 -3.24 16.95 0.20
C PHE A 52 -2.12 17.77 0.84
N VAL A 53 -2.27 18.12 2.12
CA VAL A 53 -1.21 18.84 2.85
C VAL A 53 -0.43 17.84 3.69
N CYS A 54 0.89 17.93 3.66
CA CYS A 54 1.75 17.03 4.40
C CYS A 54 2.88 17.81 5.07
N GLY A 55 2.99 17.76 6.41
CA GLY A 55 3.98 18.55 7.15
C GLY A 55 3.88 20.07 6.92
N GLY A 56 2.71 20.58 6.53
CA GLY A 56 2.49 21.99 6.18
C GLY A 56 2.74 22.34 4.70
N LEU A 57 3.16 21.39 3.87
CA LEU A 57 3.40 21.59 2.44
C LEU A 57 2.25 21.03 1.61
N PRO A 58 1.72 21.80 0.63
CA PRO A 58 0.73 21.29 -0.31
C PRO A 58 1.42 20.35 -1.31
N LEU A 59 1.03 19.08 -1.30
CA LEU A 59 1.45 18.04 -2.24
C LEU A 59 0.25 17.56 -3.07
N GLY A 60 0.54 16.90 -4.19
CA GLY A 60 -0.47 16.26 -5.04
C GLY A 60 -0.26 14.75 -5.09
N LEU A 61 -1.33 13.98 -5.04
CA LEU A 61 -1.30 12.55 -5.28
C LEU A 61 -1.93 12.27 -6.64
N THR A 62 -1.08 11.85 -7.58
CA THR A 62 -1.48 11.44 -8.92
C THR A 62 -1.92 9.98 -8.89
N VAL A 63 -3.19 9.74 -9.15
CA VAL A 63 -3.82 8.42 -9.26
C VAL A 63 -4.04 8.10 -10.73
N ARG A 64 -3.40 7.02 -11.18
CA ARG A 64 -3.50 6.49 -12.54
C ARG A 64 -4.47 5.32 -12.56
N VAL A 65 -5.62 5.47 -13.20
CA VAL A 65 -6.65 4.44 -13.31
C VAL A 65 -6.61 3.80 -14.71
N PRO A 66 -6.08 2.56 -14.86
CA PRO A 66 -5.88 1.94 -16.16
C PRO A 66 -7.19 1.58 -16.85
N MET A 67 -7.18 1.43 -18.18
CA MET A 67 -8.36 0.98 -18.96
C MET A 67 -8.88 -0.40 -18.53
N SER A 68 -8.00 -1.26 -17.99
CA SER A 68 -8.35 -2.59 -17.49
C SER A 68 -8.86 -2.59 -16.04
N PHE A 69 -9.10 -1.42 -15.43
CA PHE A 69 -9.69 -1.32 -14.10
C PHE A 69 -11.10 -1.94 -14.07
N PRO A 70 -11.46 -2.73 -13.05
CA PRO A 70 -10.76 -2.98 -11.78
C PRO A 70 -9.88 -4.25 -11.76
N ASN A 71 -9.62 -4.89 -12.91
CA ASN A 71 -8.82 -6.12 -12.96
C ASN A 71 -7.32 -5.84 -12.76
N VAL A 72 -6.87 -4.64 -13.13
CA VAL A 72 -5.52 -4.14 -12.86
C VAL A 72 -5.60 -3.04 -11.82
N ALA A 73 -4.69 -3.08 -10.84
CA ALA A 73 -4.61 -2.10 -9.77
C ALA A 73 -4.35 -0.68 -10.31
N PRO A 74 -4.92 0.35 -9.67
CA PRO A 74 -4.55 1.73 -9.97
C PRO A 74 -3.11 2.01 -9.51
N GLY A 75 -2.38 2.82 -10.28
CA GLY A 75 -1.08 3.35 -9.88
C GLY A 75 -1.25 4.63 -9.06
N MET A 76 -0.39 4.85 -8.06
CA MET A 76 -0.43 6.06 -7.23
C MET A 76 0.97 6.62 -7.08
N ILE A 77 1.14 7.92 -7.36
CA ILE A 77 2.45 8.61 -7.36
C ILE A 77 2.27 9.96 -6.69
N VAL A 78 3.15 10.32 -5.77
CA VAL A 78 3.14 11.65 -5.15
C VAL A 78 3.89 12.63 -6.04
N ALA A 79 3.20 13.68 -6.48
CA ALA A 79 3.79 14.78 -7.22
C ALA A 79 4.63 15.65 -6.27
N GLY A 80 5.91 15.85 -6.62
CA GLY A 80 6.83 16.66 -5.82
C GLY A 80 8.29 16.24 -5.98
N PRO A 81 9.21 16.87 -5.22
CA PRO A 81 10.61 16.43 -5.14
C PRO A 81 10.70 15.00 -4.54
N PRO A 82 11.85 14.32 -4.63
CA PRO A 82 12.04 13.02 -4.00
C PRO A 82 11.72 13.06 -2.49
N LEU A 83 10.84 12.16 -2.06
CA LEU A 83 10.33 12.08 -0.70
C LEU A 83 10.84 10.80 -0.03
N ASP A 84 11.56 10.93 1.09
CA ASP A 84 11.97 9.80 1.91
C ASP A 84 10.83 9.39 2.84
N HIS A 85 10.19 8.26 2.54
CA HIS A 85 9.07 7.73 3.31
C HIS A 85 8.86 6.21 3.09
N LEU A 86 8.48 5.48 4.14
CA LEU A 86 8.29 4.02 4.13
C LEU A 86 7.25 3.50 3.13
N TRP A 87 6.32 4.33 2.68
CA TRP A 87 5.33 3.98 1.65
C TRP A 87 5.68 4.46 0.25
N LEU A 88 6.77 5.22 0.08
CA LEU A 88 7.20 5.74 -1.21
C LEU A 88 8.50 5.07 -1.63
N ASP A 89 8.60 4.76 -2.92
CA ASP A 89 9.87 4.36 -3.55
C ASP A 89 10.64 5.60 -4.03
N ASP A 90 11.87 5.43 -4.51
CA ASP A 90 12.76 6.51 -5.01
C ASP A 90 12.11 7.38 -6.10
N GLY A 91 11.10 6.84 -6.80
CA GLY A 91 10.28 7.53 -7.80
C GLY A 91 8.98 8.17 -7.27
N ASN A 92 8.82 8.35 -5.96
CA ASN A 92 7.59 8.80 -5.29
C ASN A 92 6.35 7.93 -5.56
N VAL A 93 6.55 6.69 -6.00
CA VAL A 93 5.46 5.73 -6.24
C VAL A 93 5.01 5.15 -4.90
N VAL A 94 3.70 5.08 -4.67
CA VAL A 94 3.14 4.50 -3.46
C VAL A 94 3.26 2.98 -3.51
N VAL A 95 4.29 2.45 -2.87
CA VAL A 95 4.54 1.01 -2.77
C VAL A 95 4.04 0.42 -1.46
N GLY A 96 3.91 1.19 -0.38
CA GLY A 96 3.64 0.65 0.96
C GLY A 96 2.18 0.36 1.30
N ASN A 97 1.21 0.73 0.45
CA ASN A 97 -0.21 0.48 0.72
C ASN A 97 -0.58 -1.00 0.44
N PRO A 98 -0.98 -1.80 1.45
CA PRO A 98 -1.26 -3.22 1.28
C PRO A 98 -2.41 -3.53 0.31
N LYS A 99 -3.38 -2.61 0.18
CA LYS A 99 -4.52 -2.76 -0.74
C LYS A 99 -4.15 -2.50 -2.19
N LEU A 100 -3.10 -1.69 -2.43
CA LEU A 100 -2.53 -1.52 -3.78
C LEU A 100 -1.64 -2.72 -4.14
N GLN A 101 -0.83 -3.21 -3.19
CA GLN A 101 0.02 -4.38 -3.41
C GLN A 101 -0.78 -5.67 -3.68
N ASN A 102 -1.88 -5.87 -2.95
CA ASN A 102 -2.76 -7.03 -3.07
C ASN A 102 -4.15 -6.60 -3.54
N TRP A 103 -4.22 -5.95 -4.70
CA TRP A 103 -5.44 -5.37 -5.23
C TRP A 103 -6.51 -6.43 -5.54
N PHE A 104 -7.75 -6.15 -5.14
CA PHE A 104 -8.93 -6.91 -5.53
C PHE A 104 -9.98 -5.98 -6.15
N ALA A 105 -10.71 -6.50 -7.13
CA ALA A 105 -11.69 -5.72 -7.91
C ALA A 105 -12.88 -5.15 -7.10
N HIS A 106 -13.07 -5.61 -5.86
CA HIS A 106 -14.12 -5.12 -4.95
C HIS A 106 -13.62 -4.03 -4.00
N TYR A 107 -12.34 -3.68 -4.02
CA TYR A 107 -11.82 -2.60 -3.20
C TYR A 107 -12.30 -1.24 -3.69
N ASP A 108 -12.70 -0.41 -2.72
CA ASP A 108 -13.13 0.95 -2.97
C ASP A 108 -11.92 1.87 -3.18
N LEU A 109 -11.82 2.44 -4.37
CA LEU A 109 -10.77 3.37 -4.76
C LEU A 109 -10.76 4.62 -3.88
N VAL A 110 -11.92 5.14 -3.48
CA VAL A 110 -12.04 6.34 -2.62
C VAL A 110 -11.42 6.06 -1.25
N ALA A 111 -11.73 4.89 -0.68
CA ALA A 111 -11.18 4.47 0.60
C ALA A 111 -9.66 4.28 0.53
N VAL A 112 -9.14 3.69 -0.55
CA VAL A 112 -7.69 3.48 -0.75
C VAL A 112 -6.94 4.80 -0.89
N ILE A 113 -7.50 5.76 -1.65
CA ILE A 113 -6.94 7.12 -1.79
C ILE A 113 -6.94 7.85 -0.44
N SER A 114 -8.05 7.79 0.28
CA SER A 114 -8.20 8.44 1.59
C SER A 114 -7.24 7.86 2.63
N GLU A 115 -7.09 6.53 2.66
CA GLU A 115 -6.15 5.86 3.55
C GLU A 115 -4.69 6.23 3.22
N THR A 116 -4.35 6.32 1.94
CA THR A 116 -3.02 6.72 1.47
C THR A 116 -2.69 8.15 1.88
N THR A 117 -3.58 9.10 1.59
CA THR A 117 -3.40 10.51 1.95
C THR A 117 -3.35 10.71 3.47
N ALA A 118 -4.22 10.03 4.22
CA ALA A 118 -4.23 10.10 5.68
C ALA A 118 -2.95 9.51 6.32
N TYR A 119 -2.40 8.43 5.76
CA TYR A 119 -1.14 7.86 6.25
C TYR A 119 0.03 8.81 6.01
N LEU A 120 0.15 9.36 4.80
CA LEU A 120 1.17 10.36 4.46
C LEU A 120 1.03 11.61 5.33
N GLN A 121 -0.20 12.00 5.70
CA GLN A 121 -0.44 13.11 6.64
C GLN A 121 0.01 12.82 8.06
N ARG A 122 -0.21 11.59 8.56
CA ARG A 122 0.20 11.17 9.91
C ARG A 122 1.70 10.99 10.03
N SER A 123 2.34 10.56 8.96
CA SER A 123 3.78 10.33 8.87
C SER A 123 4.35 11.13 7.70
N PRO A 124 4.60 12.45 7.88
CA PRO A 124 5.07 13.27 6.78
C PRO A 124 6.43 12.80 6.24
N PRO A 125 6.61 12.73 4.90
CA PRO A 125 7.86 12.37 4.25
C PRO A 125 8.94 13.38 4.60
N ARG A 126 10.18 12.92 4.78
CA ARG A 126 11.33 13.81 4.90
C ARG A 126 11.73 14.24 3.50
N MET A 127 11.69 15.54 3.24
CA MET A 127 12.21 16.06 1.98
C MET A 127 13.73 16.04 2.02
N GLU A 128 14.38 15.38 1.07
CA GLU A 128 15.82 15.56 0.87
C GLU A 128 16.07 17.00 0.41
N GLY A 129 16.52 17.86 1.33
CA GLY A 129 17.10 19.17 1.00
C GLY A 129 16.55 20.42 1.68
N HIS A 130 15.52 20.36 2.55
CA HIS A 130 15.09 21.54 3.32
C HIS A 130 15.59 21.49 4.76
N ASN A 131 16.60 22.32 5.05
CA ASN A 131 17.09 22.59 6.40
C ASN A 131 15.99 23.14 7.31
N ALA A 132 16.06 22.72 8.57
CA ALA A 132 15.19 23.03 9.69
C ALA A 132 14.93 24.52 9.93
N GLU A 133 13.71 24.87 10.38
CA GLU A 133 13.49 25.96 11.34
C GLU A 133 12.10 25.87 12.02
N ARG A 134 12.11 26.00 13.35
CA ARG A 134 11.00 26.03 14.36
C ARG A 134 10.38 24.67 14.74
N ALA A 135 10.36 24.20 15.99
CA ALA A 135 10.73 24.82 17.27
C ALA A 135 10.97 23.75 18.38
N LEU A 136 12.13 23.87 19.04
CA LEU A 136 12.40 23.83 20.49
C LEU A 136 11.91 22.64 21.38
N SER A 137 12.87 21.82 21.82
CA SER A 137 13.27 21.70 23.25
C SER A 137 14.67 21.08 23.36
N PRO A 138 15.53 21.54 24.31
CA PRO A 138 16.94 21.15 24.35
C PRO A 138 17.18 20.01 25.36
N GLU A 139 17.73 18.88 24.91
CA GLU A 139 18.51 17.97 25.75
C GLU A 139 19.96 17.95 25.27
N PRO A 140 20.96 18.06 26.17
CA PRO A 140 22.36 18.13 25.80
C PRO A 140 22.92 16.72 25.69
N MET A 141 23.32 16.30 24.48
CA MET A 141 24.17 15.12 24.27
C MET A 141 25.19 15.41 23.17
N PRO A 142 26.40 14.81 23.26
CA PRO A 142 27.65 15.49 22.96
C PRO A 142 28.00 15.51 21.48
N GLU A 143 28.71 16.57 21.09
CA GLU A 143 29.39 16.72 19.81
C GLU A 143 30.23 15.47 19.47
N SER A 144 30.01 14.89 18.29
CA SER A 144 31.10 14.29 17.51
C SER A 144 30.70 13.94 16.07
N ASN A 145 31.52 14.47 15.15
CA ASN A 145 31.78 14.11 13.75
C ASN A 145 30.93 14.66 12.57
N PRO A 146 31.55 15.42 11.64
CA PRO A 146 30.93 15.99 10.44
C PRO A 146 30.92 15.06 9.20
N ALA A 147 30.92 13.73 9.37
CA ALA A 147 31.20 12.78 8.27
C ALA A 147 29.98 12.10 7.62
N MET A 148 28.80 12.73 7.61
CA MET A 148 27.61 12.13 6.99
C MET A 148 26.81 13.14 6.17
N ARG A 149 27.46 13.73 5.17
CA ARG A 149 26.81 14.44 4.06
C ARG A 149 27.48 14.07 2.75
N GLN A 150 27.15 12.88 2.24
CA GLN A 150 27.14 12.53 0.81
C GLN A 150 26.98 11.02 0.68
N ARG A 151 25.75 10.55 0.52
CA ARG A 151 25.49 9.28 -0.17
C ARG A 151 24.21 9.46 -0.99
N ASN A 152 24.35 10.18 -2.09
CA ASN A 152 23.52 10.04 -3.28
C ASN A 152 24.47 10.04 -4.49
N SER A 153 24.86 8.83 -4.89
CA SER A 153 25.36 8.50 -6.22
C SER A 153 25.17 7.00 -6.40
N SER A 154 24.01 6.65 -6.94
CA SER A 154 23.70 5.31 -7.42
C SER A 154 24.55 5.04 -8.66
N GLU A 155 25.83 4.71 -8.46
CA GLU A 155 26.78 4.15 -9.45
C GLU A 155 28.16 3.97 -8.79
N ASN A 156 28.34 2.89 -8.01
CA ASN A 156 29.61 2.17 -7.73
C ASN A 156 29.51 1.43 -6.39
N ILE A 157 28.97 0.21 -6.42
CA ILE A 157 28.79 -0.59 -5.20
C ILE A 157 30.05 -1.34 -4.76
N PHE A 158 31.13 -1.44 -5.56
CA PHE A 158 32.33 -2.20 -5.15
C PHE A 158 33.68 -1.68 -5.67
N HIS A 159 33.93 -0.37 -5.58
CA HIS A 159 35.30 0.11 -5.72
C HIS A 159 35.63 1.02 -4.54
N THR A 160 36.31 0.46 -3.53
CA THR A 160 37.31 1.27 -2.82
C THR A 160 38.20 1.85 -3.93
N PRO A 161 38.20 3.17 -4.17
CA PRO A 161 38.95 3.73 -5.28
C PRO A 161 40.41 3.34 -5.06
N MET A 162 40.95 2.53 -5.97
CA MET A 162 42.36 2.19 -5.94
C MET A 162 43.11 3.51 -6.12
N PRO A 163 43.94 3.94 -5.16
CA PRO A 163 44.64 5.21 -5.29
C PRO A 163 45.51 5.15 -6.54
N ALA A 164 45.41 6.18 -7.37
CA ALA A 164 46.24 6.28 -8.57
C ALA A 164 47.71 6.29 -8.15
N VAL A 165 48.53 5.47 -8.80
CA VAL A 165 49.98 5.44 -8.56
C VAL A 165 50.51 6.84 -8.86
N PRO A 166 51.16 7.52 -7.89
CA PRO A 166 51.73 8.83 -8.11
C PRO A 166 52.73 8.81 -9.28
N ALA A 167 52.69 9.83 -10.14
CA ALA A 167 53.62 9.95 -11.26
C ALA A 167 55.04 10.37 -10.82
N ILE A 168 55.19 10.80 -9.57
CA ILE A 168 56.44 11.31 -8.99
C ILE A 168 56.54 10.74 -7.58
N PHE A 169 57.74 10.31 -7.20
CA PHE A 169 58.07 9.82 -5.87
C PHE A 169 59.13 10.74 -5.26
N PRO A 170 58.74 11.81 -4.53
CA PRO A 170 59.68 12.78 -3.98
C PRO A 170 60.78 12.15 -3.11
N MET A 171 60.44 11.08 -2.38
CA MET A 171 61.40 10.30 -1.57
C MET A 171 62.50 9.62 -2.41
N LEU A 172 62.23 9.27 -3.67
CA LEU A 172 63.24 8.72 -4.58
C LEU A 172 64.19 9.81 -5.09
N ASP A 173 63.67 11.02 -5.36
CA ASP A 173 64.45 12.17 -5.83
C ASP A 173 65.38 12.74 -4.75
N GLU A 174 65.00 12.61 -3.48
CA GLU A 174 65.79 13.05 -2.31
C GLU A 174 66.89 12.06 -1.90
N MET A 175 66.87 10.83 -2.44
CA MET A 175 67.79 9.76 -2.07
C MET A 175 69.12 9.84 -2.83
N THR A 176 70.24 9.43 -2.23
CA THR A 176 71.55 9.49 -2.89
C THR A 176 71.69 8.47 -4.02
N THR A 177 72.58 8.72 -4.99
CA THR A 177 72.83 7.81 -6.12
C THR A 177 73.32 6.42 -5.69
N ALA A 178 74.02 6.32 -4.55
CA ALA A 178 74.45 5.06 -3.98
C ALA A 178 73.28 4.25 -3.39
N GLU A 179 72.34 4.93 -2.74
CA GLU A 179 71.12 4.31 -2.20
C GLU A 179 70.16 3.92 -3.32
N GLN A 180 70.02 4.74 -4.36
CA GLN A 180 69.20 4.41 -5.54
C GLN A 180 69.74 3.17 -6.25
N LYS A 181 71.06 3.06 -6.40
CA LYS A 181 71.69 1.88 -6.97
C LYS A 181 71.50 0.64 -6.10
N ARG A 182 71.55 0.80 -4.77
CA ARG A 182 71.25 -0.27 -3.83
C ARG A 182 69.79 -0.74 -3.95
N LEU A 183 68.82 0.17 -4.07
CA LEU A 183 67.41 -0.19 -4.29
C LEU A 183 67.18 -0.90 -5.64
N MET A 184 67.99 -0.63 -6.67
CA MET A 184 67.92 -1.36 -7.94
C MET A 184 68.56 -2.75 -7.90
N GLU A 185 69.56 -2.96 -7.04
CA GLU A 185 70.34 -4.20 -6.97
C GLU A 185 69.85 -5.17 -5.87
N ASP A 186 69.14 -4.66 -4.84
CA ASP A 186 68.64 -5.41 -3.69
C ASP A 186 67.11 -5.35 -3.61
N GLU A 187 66.45 -6.45 -3.96
CA GLU A 187 64.99 -6.61 -3.97
C GLU A 187 64.37 -6.43 -2.56
N VAL A 188 65.07 -6.86 -1.51
CA VAL A 188 64.59 -6.73 -0.13
C VAL A 188 64.64 -5.28 0.33
N ALA A 189 65.68 -4.54 -0.08
CA ALA A 189 65.78 -3.11 0.19
C ALA A 189 64.67 -2.31 -0.53
N LEU A 190 64.33 -2.70 -1.77
CA LEU A 190 63.22 -2.11 -2.51
C LEU A 190 61.87 -2.37 -1.86
N GLU A 191 61.60 -3.63 -1.46
CA GLU A 191 60.35 -3.99 -0.79
C GLU A 191 60.19 -3.21 0.51
N THR A 192 61.23 -3.19 1.36
CA THR A 192 61.23 -2.43 2.62
C THR A 192 60.94 -0.95 2.39
N PHE A 193 61.57 -0.33 1.38
CA PHE A 193 61.32 1.06 1.03
C PHE A 193 59.87 1.30 0.60
N VAL A 194 59.30 0.41 -0.22
CA VAL A 194 57.89 0.50 -0.66
C VAL A 194 56.93 0.36 0.54
N GLU A 195 57.25 -0.49 1.52
CA GLU A 195 56.45 -0.62 2.73
C GLU A 195 56.47 0.63 3.62
N GLU A 196 57.57 1.38 3.57
CA GLU A 196 57.75 2.62 4.33
C GLU A 196 57.05 3.83 3.69
N LEU A 197 56.67 3.75 2.41
CA LEU A 197 55.94 4.82 1.72
C LEU A 197 54.62 5.13 2.43
N SER A 198 54.39 6.42 2.71
CA SER A 198 53.17 6.90 3.35
C SER A 198 51.91 6.43 2.62
N VAL A 199 51.90 6.53 1.28
CA VAL A 199 50.77 6.08 0.45
C VAL A 199 50.41 4.60 0.68
N VAL A 200 51.42 3.73 0.83
CA VAL A 200 51.22 2.30 1.05
C VAL A 200 50.72 2.03 2.48
N ARG A 201 51.28 2.74 3.47
CA ARG A 201 50.84 2.64 4.87
C ARG A 201 49.42 3.17 5.08
N ASP A 202 49.11 4.32 4.51
CA ASP A 202 47.79 4.96 4.59
C ASP A 202 46.73 4.07 3.94
N TYR A 203 47.04 3.44 2.80
CA TYR A 203 46.12 2.51 2.14
C TYR A 203 45.93 1.21 2.93
N ARG A 204 46.99 0.64 3.49
CA ARG A 204 46.89 -0.53 4.39
C ARG A 204 46.03 -0.22 5.61
N GLN A 205 46.23 0.94 6.22
CA GLN A 205 45.41 1.41 7.34
C GLN A 205 43.93 1.53 6.92
N LEU A 206 43.64 2.15 5.78
CA LEU A 206 42.28 2.28 5.26
C LEU A 206 41.61 0.90 5.02
N LEU A 207 42.37 -0.07 4.51
CA LEU A 207 41.88 -1.45 4.34
C LEU A 207 41.51 -2.09 5.68
N ASP A 208 42.36 -1.95 6.68
CA ASP A 208 42.13 -2.54 8.00
C ASP A 208 40.96 -1.86 8.73
N GLU A 209 40.83 -0.54 8.63
CA GLU A 209 39.67 0.21 9.12
C GLU A 209 38.38 -0.24 8.42
N THR A 210 38.40 -0.40 7.09
CA THR A 210 37.24 -0.86 6.32
C THR A 210 36.85 -2.29 6.71
N ARG A 211 37.82 -3.18 6.89
CA ARG A 211 37.58 -4.56 7.36
C ARG A 211 36.99 -4.57 8.76
N ALA A 212 37.52 -3.76 9.67
CA ALA A 212 37.03 -3.65 11.04
C ALA A 212 35.60 -3.09 11.08
N ALA A 213 35.30 -2.08 10.27
CA ALA A 213 33.96 -1.50 10.13
C ALA A 213 32.96 -2.53 9.59
N ASN A 214 33.32 -3.23 8.51
CA ASN A 214 32.47 -4.29 7.92
C ASN A 214 32.20 -5.42 8.91
N LEU A 215 33.22 -5.85 9.66
CA LEU A 215 33.08 -6.90 10.67
C LEU A 215 32.18 -6.45 11.83
N THR A 216 32.33 -5.20 12.28
CA THR A 216 31.46 -4.61 13.30
C THR A 216 30.01 -4.55 12.83
N ALA A 217 29.78 -4.09 11.59
CA ALA A 217 28.45 -4.04 10.99
C ALA A 217 27.83 -5.44 10.86
N ALA A 218 28.60 -6.42 10.38
CA ALA A 218 28.14 -7.80 10.26
C ALA A 218 27.74 -8.40 11.62
N ARG A 219 28.53 -8.16 12.67
CA ARG A 219 28.20 -8.61 14.04
C ARG A 219 26.93 -7.95 14.57
N ALA A 220 26.78 -6.63 14.39
CA ALA A 220 25.59 -5.90 14.83
C ALA A 220 24.32 -6.33 14.08
N LEU A 221 24.44 -6.74 12.81
CA LEU A 221 23.33 -7.32 12.05
C LEU A 221 22.94 -8.69 12.59
N LEU A 222 23.93 -9.54 12.87
CA LEU A 222 23.72 -10.89 13.39
C LEU A 222 23.06 -10.86 14.78
N GLU A 223 23.44 -9.90 15.63
CA GLU A 223 22.82 -9.68 16.94
C GLU A 223 21.33 -9.33 16.85
N LYS A 224 20.92 -8.64 15.78
CA LYS A 224 19.51 -8.25 15.57
C LYS A 224 18.67 -9.33 14.91
N GLU A 225 19.29 -10.37 14.34
CA GLU A 225 18.61 -11.41 13.58
C GLU A 225 17.55 -12.13 14.41
N GLU A 226 17.90 -12.57 15.62
CA GLU A 226 16.98 -13.28 16.52
C GLU A 226 15.78 -12.40 16.90
N GLY A 227 16.03 -11.12 17.20
CA GLY A 227 14.96 -10.16 17.53
C GLY A 227 13.97 -9.94 16.39
N ILE A 228 14.48 -9.86 15.15
CA ILE A 228 13.64 -9.72 13.95
C ILE A 228 12.81 -10.98 13.72
N LEU A 229 13.41 -12.16 13.87
CA LEU A 229 12.69 -13.44 13.72
C LEU A 229 11.59 -13.59 14.78
N ASN A 230 11.89 -13.27 16.04
CA ASN A 230 10.90 -13.30 17.11
C ASN A 230 9.74 -12.32 16.87
N ALA A 231 10.05 -11.09 16.43
CA ALA A 231 9.02 -10.11 16.08
C ALA A 231 8.16 -10.56 14.90
N ARG A 232 8.77 -11.14 13.86
CA ARG A 232 8.06 -11.73 12.72
C ARG A 232 7.11 -12.82 13.17
N ASP A 233 7.58 -13.75 13.99
CA ASP A 233 6.80 -14.89 14.45
C ASP A 233 5.64 -14.44 15.35
N ALA A 234 5.86 -13.45 16.24
CA ALA A 234 4.80 -12.82 17.02
C ALA A 234 3.73 -12.14 16.15
N CYS A 235 4.14 -11.43 15.09
CA CYS A 235 3.22 -10.82 14.12
C CYS A 235 2.37 -11.88 13.40
N LEU A 236 2.97 -13.01 13.00
CA LEU A 236 2.23 -14.11 12.36
C LEU A 236 1.17 -14.70 13.28
N ILE A 237 1.51 -14.88 14.57
CA ILE A 237 0.57 -15.36 15.59
C ILE A 237 -0.59 -14.37 15.74
N LEU A 238 -0.30 -13.09 15.97
CA LEU A 238 -1.31 -12.03 16.09
C LEU A 238 -2.21 -11.93 14.86
N GLN A 239 -1.64 -12.08 13.66
CA GLN A 239 -2.40 -12.06 12.41
C GLN A 239 -3.36 -13.26 12.30
N ALA A 240 -2.94 -14.44 12.78
CA ALA A 240 -3.79 -15.63 12.83
C ALA A 240 -4.96 -15.43 13.82
N GLU A 241 -4.67 -14.95 15.03
CA GLU A 241 -5.69 -14.68 16.05
C GLU A 241 -6.70 -13.62 15.59
N LEU A 242 -6.23 -12.56 14.94
CA LEU A 242 -7.10 -11.49 14.43
C LEU A 242 -8.01 -12.02 13.32
N ARG A 243 -7.50 -12.87 12.41
CA ARG A 243 -8.33 -13.53 11.39
C ARG A 243 -9.38 -14.43 12.01
N GLU A 244 -9.03 -15.17 13.06
CA GLU A 244 -9.99 -16.03 13.75
C GLU A 244 -11.09 -15.20 14.42
N LYS A 245 -10.73 -14.15 15.15
CA LYS A 245 -11.69 -13.22 15.77
C LYS A 245 -12.57 -12.52 14.74
N ALA A 246 -12.01 -12.10 13.61
CA ALA A 246 -12.78 -11.50 12.52
C ALA A 246 -13.84 -12.47 11.97
N ARG A 247 -13.46 -13.73 11.72
CA ARG A 247 -14.41 -14.78 11.30
C ARG A 247 -15.49 -15.04 12.34
N ALA A 248 -15.13 -15.06 13.63
CA ALA A 248 -16.10 -15.23 14.70
C ALA A 248 -17.09 -14.06 14.76
N HIS A 249 -16.59 -12.84 14.61
CA HIS A 249 -17.41 -11.63 14.56
C HIS A 249 -18.34 -11.61 13.34
N GLU A 250 -17.85 -12.01 12.17
CA GLU A 250 -18.67 -12.11 10.95
C GLU A 250 -19.82 -13.10 11.11
N LYS A 251 -19.55 -14.29 11.69
CA LYS A 251 -20.60 -15.27 12.01
C LYS A 251 -21.63 -14.71 12.99
N LEU A 252 -21.18 -14.04 14.04
CA LEU A 252 -22.07 -13.45 15.03
C LEU A 252 -22.91 -12.32 14.39
N ALA A 253 -22.28 -11.45 13.60
CA ALA A 253 -22.95 -10.39 12.86
C ALA A 253 -24.00 -10.96 11.90
N ALA A 254 -23.69 -12.02 11.15
CA ALA A 254 -24.67 -12.69 10.29
C ALA A 254 -25.86 -13.26 11.08
N SER A 255 -25.62 -13.83 12.26
CA SER A 255 -26.70 -14.39 13.10
C SER A 255 -27.55 -13.33 13.82
N THR A 256 -27.00 -12.14 14.04
CA THR A 256 -27.65 -11.04 14.78
C THR A 256 -28.14 -9.92 13.88
N SER A 257 -27.79 -9.98 12.60
CA SER A 257 -28.23 -9.03 11.57
C SER A 257 -29.74 -9.16 11.36
N LEU A 258 -30.51 -8.36 12.09
CA LEU A 258 -31.84 -7.94 11.67
C LEU A 258 -31.66 -6.93 10.52
N ASP A 259 -31.26 -7.41 9.35
CA ASP A 259 -31.36 -6.58 8.16
C ASP A 259 -32.83 -6.47 7.76
N ARG A 260 -33.17 -5.33 7.17
CA ARG A 260 -34.55 -5.03 6.79
C ARG A 260 -35.10 -6.06 5.80
N ALA A 261 -34.24 -6.68 4.99
CA ALA A 261 -34.63 -7.75 4.07
C ALA A 261 -35.00 -9.05 4.81
N THR A 262 -34.23 -9.49 5.82
CA THR A 262 -34.58 -10.67 6.63
C THR A 262 -35.85 -10.42 7.43
N VAL A 263 -36.03 -9.22 8.00
CA VAL A 263 -37.28 -8.86 8.69
C VAL A 263 -38.47 -8.86 7.71
N LYS A 264 -38.32 -8.33 6.50
CA LYS A 264 -39.35 -8.41 5.45
C LYS A 264 -39.67 -9.85 5.05
N ALA A 265 -38.65 -10.69 4.85
CA ALA A 265 -38.81 -12.08 4.46
C ALA A 265 -39.52 -12.90 5.56
N GLN A 266 -39.12 -12.70 6.82
CA GLN A 266 -39.75 -13.35 7.97
C GLN A 266 -41.22 -12.92 8.12
N LEU A 267 -41.49 -11.62 8.00
CA LEU A 267 -42.86 -11.08 8.08
C LEU A 267 -43.75 -11.57 6.93
N ALA A 268 -43.19 -11.71 5.72
CA ALA A 268 -43.90 -12.29 4.58
C ALA A 268 -44.27 -13.75 4.84
N ARG A 269 -43.31 -14.55 5.30
CA ARG A 269 -43.54 -15.96 5.66
C ARG A 269 -44.61 -16.11 6.74
N GLU A 270 -44.54 -15.33 7.81
CA GLU A 270 -45.53 -15.38 8.89
C GLU A 270 -46.93 -14.93 8.42
N ALA A 271 -47.02 -13.98 7.47
CA ALA A 271 -48.27 -13.58 6.88
C ALA A 271 -48.88 -14.70 6.02
N ASP A 272 -48.06 -15.38 5.22
CA ASP A 272 -48.49 -16.51 4.38
C ASP A 272 -48.94 -17.70 5.25
N GLU A 273 -48.19 -18.06 6.31
CA GLU A 273 -48.59 -19.07 7.30
C GLU A 273 -49.91 -18.72 8.01
N ALA A 274 -50.13 -17.43 8.31
CA ALA A 274 -51.38 -16.97 8.92
C ALA A 274 -52.56 -17.02 7.96
N ASP A 275 -52.33 -16.80 6.65
CA ASP A 275 -53.35 -16.92 5.61
C ASP A 275 -53.78 -18.39 5.46
N GLU A 276 -52.82 -19.31 5.34
CA GLU A 276 -53.09 -20.74 5.28
C GLU A 276 -53.87 -21.24 6.52
N ALA A 277 -53.48 -20.79 7.72
CA ALA A 277 -54.16 -21.15 8.96
C ALA A 277 -55.59 -20.62 9.05
N LYS A 278 -55.84 -19.42 8.50
CA LYS A 278 -57.16 -18.79 8.40
C LYS A 278 -58.02 -19.53 7.37
N GLU A 279 -57.49 -19.85 6.19
CA GLU A 279 -58.20 -20.61 5.15
C GLU A 279 -58.56 -22.03 5.64
N MET A 280 -57.65 -22.68 6.37
CA MET A 280 -57.92 -23.98 6.99
C MET A 280 -59.04 -23.89 8.03
N GLU A 281 -59.08 -22.84 8.86
CA GLU A 281 -60.20 -22.62 9.79
C GLU A 281 -61.51 -22.35 9.03
N GLY A 282 -61.44 -21.59 7.94
CA GLY A 282 -62.58 -21.32 7.06
C GLY A 282 -63.21 -22.58 6.47
N GLN A 283 -62.40 -23.61 6.21
CA GLN A 283 -62.82 -24.92 5.69
C GLN A 283 -63.24 -25.89 6.79
N ASN A 284 -62.89 -25.64 8.05
CA ASN A 284 -63.12 -26.53 9.19
C ASN A 284 -64.48 -26.32 9.89
N LEU A 285 -65.46 -25.73 9.19
CA LEU A 285 -66.82 -25.58 9.70
C LEU A 285 -67.61 -26.87 9.44
N GLU A 286 -67.58 -27.80 10.40
CA GLU A 286 -68.32 -29.07 10.34
C GLU A 286 -69.82 -28.87 10.62
N ASP A 287 -70.68 -29.68 9.99
CA ASP A 287 -72.12 -29.69 10.24
C ASP A 287 -72.42 -30.03 11.71
N GLY A 288 -72.92 -29.04 12.46
CA GLY A 288 -73.24 -29.17 13.89
C GLY A 288 -72.19 -28.62 14.87
N ALA A 289 -71.10 -28.03 14.37
CA ALA A 289 -70.12 -27.32 15.20
C ALA A 289 -70.71 -26.05 15.83
N ASP A 290 -70.17 -25.64 16.99
CA ASP A 290 -70.54 -24.38 17.65
C ASP A 290 -70.07 -23.19 16.81
N VAL A 291 -71.01 -22.59 16.10
CA VAL A 291 -70.79 -21.46 15.20
C VAL A 291 -70.16 -20.27 15.92
N ASN A 292 -70.50 -20.02 17.19
CA ASN A 292 -69.94 -18.89 17.92
C ASN A 292 -68.46 -19.12 18.23
N ARG A 293 -68.12 -20.34 18.68
CA ARG A 293 -66.74 -20.73 18.95
C ARG A 293 -65.88 -20.72 17.68
N TRP A 294 -66.40 -21.22 16.56
CA TRP A 294 -65.72 -21.14 15.27
C TRP A 294 -65.54 -19.70 14.79
N THR A 295 -66.56 -18.85 14.98
CA THR A 295 -66.48 -17.43 14.59
C THR A 295 -65.39 -16.72 15.37
N GLU A 296 -65.24 -17.00 16.67
CA GLU A 296 -64.16 -16.46 17.49
C GLU A 296 -62.77 -16.89 16.99
N THR A 297 -62.56 -18.20 16.74
CA THR A 297 -61.27 -18.72 16.26
C THR A 297 -60.93 -18.22 14.85
N PHE A 298 -61.92 -18.12 13.96
CA PHE A 298 -61.74 -17.58 12.62
C PHE A 298 -61.39 -16.09 12.66
N LEU A 299 -62.10 -15.28 13.44
CA LEU A 299 -61.83 -13.85 13.58
C LEU A 299 -60.46 -13.58 14.19
N GLU A 300 -60.01 -14.40 15.15
CA GLU A 300 -58.67 -14.29 15.72
C GLU A 300 -57.59 -14.52 14.66
N LYS A 301 -57.73 -15.59 13.85
CA LYS A 301 -56.81 -15.91 12.75
C LYS A 301 -56.85 -14.84 11.65
N ALA A 302 -58.03 -14.34 11.29
CA ALA A 302 -58.19 -13.26 10.32
C ALA A 302 -57.56 -11.95 10.81
N ALA A 303 -57.77 -11.58 12.08
CA ALA A 303 -57.15 -10.40 12.68
C ALA A 303 -55.62 -10.49 12.67
N ARG A 304 -55.07 -11.67 12.96
CA ARG A 304 -53.62 -11.92 12.89
C ARG A 304 -53.08 -11.76 11.47
N TYR A 305 -53.71 -12.38 10.48
CA TYR A 305 -53.33 -12.26 9.07
C TYR A 305 -53.35 -10.80 8.60
N HIS A 306 -54.45 -10.08 8.83
CA HIS A 306 -54.58 -8.68 8.40
C HIS A 306 -53.57 -7.76 9.10
N LYS A 307 -53.28 -8.00 10.38
CA LYS A 307 -52.24 -7.26 11.10
C LYS A 307 -50.86 -7.48 10.49
N LEU A 308 -50.48 -8.72 10.19
CA LEU A 308 -49.19 -9.05 9.57
C LEU A 308 -49.10 -8.49 8.16
N ASN A 309 -50.18 -8.56 7.37
CA ASN A 309 -50.20 -8.02 6.02
C ASN A 309 -50.13 -6.49 5.99
N ALA A 310 -50.80 -5.81 6.92
CA ALA A 310 -50.68 -4.35 7.07
C ALA A 310 -49.25 -3.93 7.44
N LEU A 311 -48.61 -4.66 8.38
CA LEU A 311 -47.21 -4.43 8.72
C LEU A 311 -46.27 -4.68 7.52
N ARG A 312 -46.55 -5.72 6.71
CA ARG A 312 -45.82 -6.05 5.49
C ARG A 312 -45.89 -4.92 4.46
N GLU A 313 -47.08 -4.37 4.23
CA GLU A 313 -47.28 -3.24 3.32
C GLU A 313 -46.60 -1.96 3.83
N MET A 314 -46.73 -1.64 5.12
CA MET A 314 -46.06 -0.48 5.71
C MET A 314 -44.53 -0.57 5.59
N LEU A 315 -43.96 -1.75 5.85
CA LEU A 315 -42.52 -1.99 5.74
C LEU A 315 -42.02 -1.97 4.29
N ASN A 316 -42.89 -2.23 3.31
CA ASN A 316 -42.56 -2.12 1.89
C ASN A 316 -42.61 -0.67 1.38
N ASN A 317 -43.47 0.16 1.95
CA ASN A 317 -43.73 1.54 1.50
C ASN A 317 -42.84 2.61 2.16
N THR A 318 -42.17 2.31 3.27
CA THR A 318 -41.16 3.20 3.86
C THR A 318 -39.88 3.10 3.01
N THR A 319 -39.41 4.15 2.34
CA THR A 319 -38.08 4.11 1.68
C THR A 319 -36.95 4.14 2.69
#